data_AF-A0A953P4V8-F1
#
_entry.id   AF-A0A953P4V8-F1
#
_cell.length_a   1.000
_cell.length_b   1.000
_cell.length_c   1.000
_cell.angle_alpha   90.00
_cell.angle_beta   90.00
_cell.angle_gamma   90.00
#
_symmetry.space_group_name_H-M   'P 1'
#
loop_
_entity.id
_entity.type
_entity.pdbx_description
1 polymer ?
#
loop_
_entity_poly.entity_id
_entity_poly.type
_entity_poly.pdbx_seq_one_letter_code
_entity_poly.pdbx_strand_id
1 'polypeptide(L)' 'MAKLSYGEKRDLEEFLRMGGGYVLDFSNRTFREFIFDSVSLDIDDEKIGGYGSKASRLRHFWSCQPDHIVDKLLT' A
#
# COMPACT_ATOMS: atom_id res chain seq x y z
N MET A 1 11.11 2.65 -6.63
CA MET A 1 10.05 1.80 -7.16
C MET A 1 10.37 0.37 -6.77
N ALA A 2 9.47 -0.30 -6.07
CA ALA A 2 9.71 -1.66 -5.64
C ALA A 2 9.54 -2.64 -6.80
N LYS A 3 10.41 -3.64 -6.87
CA LYS A 3 10.46 -4.64 -7.94
C LYS A 3 9.61 -5.85 -7.59
N LEU A 4 8.33 -5.62 -7.33
CA LEU A 4 7.36 -6.71 -7.21
C LEU A 4 7.03 -7.25 -8.60
N SER A 5 7.21 -8.55 -8.79
CA SER A 5 6.74 -9.27 -9.97
C SER A 5 5.22 -9.22 -10.09
N TYR A 6 4.70 -9.54 -11.27
CA TYR A 6 3.25 -9.62 -11.49
C TYR A 6 2.58 -10.66 -10.58
N GLY A 7 3.26 -11.80 -10.34
CA GLY A 7 2.77 -12.85 -9.44
C GLY A 7 2.65 -12.35 -8.01
N GLU A 8 3.71 -11.76 -7.47
CA GLU A 8 3.71 -11.21 -6.11
C GLU A 8 2.65 -10.13 -5.91
N LYS A 9 2.47 -9.23 -6.89
CA LYS A 9 1.40 -8.23 -6.83
C LYS A 9 0.02 -8.87 -6.76
N ARG A 10 -0.24 -9.91 -7.58
CA ARG A 10 -1.52 -10.61 -7.58
C ARG A 10 -1.77 -11.33 -6.24
N ASP A 11 -0.75 -11.97 -5.70
CA ASP A 11 -0.86 -12.70 -4.44
C ASP A 11 -1.11 -11.73 -3.28
N LEU A 12 -0.45 -10.56 -3.28
CA LEU A 12 -0.73 -9.47 -2.32
C LEU A 12 -2.14 -8.89 -2.48
N GLU A 13 -2.63 -8.69 -3.70
CA GLU A 13 -3.98 -8.20 -3.95
C GLU A 13 -5.05 -9.14 -3.39
N GLU A 14 -4.85 -10.44 -3.55
CA GLU A 14 -5.73 -11.48 -3.00
C GLU A 14 -5.64 -11.52 -1.47
N PHE A 15 -4.43 -11.60 -0.92
CA PHE A 15 -4.18 -11.63 0.52
C PHE A 15 -4.77 -10.41 1.24
N LEU A 16 -4.62 -9.21 0.66
CA LEU A 16 -5.11 -7.95 1.21
C LEU A 16 -6.56 -7.63 0.82
N ARG A 17 -7.23 -8.51 0.05
CA ARG A 17 -8.63 -8.37 -0.40
C ARG A 17 -8.90 -7.06 -1.14
N MET A 18 -8.02 -6.69 -2.07
CA MET A 18 -7.99 -5.37 -2.72
C MET A 18 -8.89 -5.18 -3.95
N GLY A 19 -9.60 -6.22 -4.38
CA GLY A 19 -10.40 -6.22 -5.59
C GLY A 19 -11.51 -5.14 -5.64
N GLY A 20 -12.02 -4.70 -4.49
CA GLY A 20 -13.06 -3.67 -4.40
C GLY A 20 -12.58 -2.25 -4.09
N GLY A 21 -11.27 -2.00 -4.06
CA GLY A 21 -10.71 -0.70 -3.62
C GLY A 21 -10.47 -0.59 -2.11
N TYR A 22 -10.84 -1.61 -1.35
CA TYR A 22 -10.60 -1.73 0.09
C TYR A 22 -9.26 -2.42 0.35
N VAL A 23 -8.80 -2.37 1.61
CA VAL A 23 -7.62 -3.11 2.06
C VAL A 23 -8.04 -3.73 3.38
N LEU A 24 -8.30 -5.04 3.37
CA LEU A 24 -8.90 -5.77 4.49
C LEU A 24 -10.10 -5.00 5.09
N ASP A 25 -10.22 -5.00 6.42
CA ASP A 25 -11.25 -4.27 7.17
C ASP A 25 -10.73 -2.92 7.71
N PHE A 26 -9.65 -2.38 7.14
CA PHE A 26 -9.15 -1.08 7.58
C PHE A 26 -10.13 0.04 7.24
N SER A 27 -10.41 0.88 8.24
CA SER A 27 -10.91 2.24 8.01
C SER A 27 -9.82 3.09 7.33
N ASN A 28 -10.18 4.22 6.72
CA ASN A 28 -9.18 5.14 6.15
C ASN A 28 -8.19 5.62 7.22
N ARG A 29 -8.68 5.91 8.43
CA ARG A 29 -7.84 6.34 9.55
C ARG A 29 -6.82 5.26 9.94
N THR A 30 -7.31 4.06 10.25
CA THR A 30 -6.45 2.95 10.71
C THR A 30 -5.50 2.46 9.61
N PHE A 31 -5.88 2.58 8.34
CA PHE A 31 -5.00 2.30 7.21
C PHE A 31 -3.83 3.29 7.18
N ARG A 32 -4.14 4.59 7.23
CA ARG A 32 -3.12 5.65 7.25
C ARG A 32 -2.18 5.51 8.46
N GLU A 33 -2.74 5.29 9.64
CA GLU A 33 -1.98 5.07 10.89
C GLU A 33 -1.04 3.86 10.73
N PHE A 34 -1.53 2.73 10.23
CA PHE A 34 -0.71 1.53 10.01
C PHE A 34 0.48 1.78 9.07
N ILE A 35 0.27 2.47 7.94
CA ILE A 35 1.36 2.80 7.02
C ILE A 35 2.35 3.74 7.72
N PHE A 36 1.85 4.77 8.40
CA PHE A 36 2.69 5.76 9.06
C PHE A 36 3.53 5.12 10.18
N ASP A 37 2.96 4.25 10.99
CA ASP A 37 3.69 3.57 12.07
C ASP A 37 4.74 2.59 11.51
N SER A 38 4.44 1.95 10.38
CA SER A 38 5.35 0.97 9.74
C SER A 38 6.55 1.63 9.08
N VAL A 39 6.33 2.68 8.29
CA VAL A 39 7.36 3.26 7.40
C VAL A 39 7.57 4.76 7.57
N SER A 40 6.85 5.41 8.48
CA SER A 40 6.92 6.86 8.74
C SER A 40 6.60 7.72 7.51
N LEU A 41 5.73 7.21 6.63
CA LEU A 41 5.22 7.90 5.45
C LEU A 41 3.70 8.03 5.54
N ASP A 42 3.19 9.20 5.14
CA ASP A 42 1.75 9.46 5.13
C ASP A 42 1.14 9.06 3.77
N ILE A 43 0.37 7.97 3.76
CA ILE A 43 -0.29 7.46 2.54
C ILE A 43 -1.39 8.39 2.01
N ASP A 44 -1.84 9.36 2.81
CA ASP A 44 -2.81 10.36 2.38
C ASP A 44 -2.14 11.57 1.68
N ASP A 45 -0.82 11.71 1.77
CA ASP A 45 -0.08 12.63 0.91
C ASP A 45 -0.12 12.12 -0.53
N GLU A 46 -0.61 12.95 -1.44
CA GLU A 46 -0.75 12.64 -2.86
C GLU A 46 0.58 12.26 -3.52
N LYS A 47 1.73 12.70 -3.00
CA LYS A 47 3.05 12.31 -3.47
C LYS A 47 3.45 10.89 -3.05
N ILE A 48 2.83 10.37 -2.00
CA ILE A 48 3.15 9.07 -1.40
C ILE A 48 2.14 8.01 -1.83
N GLY A 49 0.84 8.32 -1.74
CA GLY A 49 -0.26 7.42 -2.06
C GLY A 49 -1.02 7.78 -3.34
N GLY A 50 -0.82 8.95 -3.93
CA GLY A 50 -1.64 9.38 -5.08
C GLY A 50 -3.12 9.53 -4.72
N TYR A 51 -4.00 9.23 -5.68
CA TYR A 51 -5.45 9.46 -5.55
C TYR A 51 -6.27 8.16 -5.57
N GLY A 52 -7.50 8.27 -5.06
CA GLY A 52 -8.50 7.21 -5.14
C GLY A 52 -8.61 6.38 -3.86
N SER A 53 -9.02 5.12 -4.04
CA SER A 53 -9.31 4.17 -2.96
C SER A 53 -8.05 3.76 -2.17
N LYS A 54 -8.21 3.14 -0.99
CA LYS A 54 -7.07 2.63 -0.21
C LYS A 54 -6.20 1.67 -1.02
N ALA A 55 -6.84 0.76 -1.77
CA ALA A 55 -6.10 -0.16 -2.62
C ALA A 55 -5.35 0.59 -3.74
N SER A 56 -5.99 1.59 -4.36
CA SER A 56 -5.32 2.44 -5.36
C SER A 56 -4.09 3.12 -4.78
N ARG A 57 -4.19 3.64 -3.55
CA ARG A 57 -3.07 4.28 -2.87
C ARG A 57 -1.94 3.30 -2.53
N LEU A 58 -2.29 2.10 -2.06
CA LEU A 58 -1.30 1.07 -1.77
C LEU A 58 -0.56 0.59 -3.03
N ARG A 59 -1.26 0.43 -4.16
CA ARG A 59 -0.65 0.13 -5.46
C ARG A 59 0.31 1.23 -5.92
N HIS A 60 -0.10 2.49 -5.74
CA HIS A 60 0.74 3.64 -6.06
C HIS A 60 2.00 3.63 -5.18
N PHE A 61 1.83 3.38 -3.88
CA PHE A 61 2.92 3.28 -2.92
C PHE A 61 3.95 2.22 -3.32
N TRP A 62 3.51 0.98 -3.62
CA TRP A 62 4.41 -0.07 -4.12
C TRP A 62 5.16 0.34 -5.38
N SER A 63 4.48 1.09 -6.26
CA SER A 63 5.05 1.53 -7.53
C SER A 63 6.06 2.66 -7.35
N CYS A 64 5.87 3.59 -6.41
CA CYS A 64 6.73 4.76 -6.26
C CYS A 64 7.86 4.57 -5.25
N GLN A 65 7.63 3.85 -4.16
CA GLN A 65 8.60 3.76 -3.06
C GLN A 65 9.77 2.78 -3.37
N PRO A 66 10.94 2.94 -2.73
CA PRO A 66 12.06 1.99 -2.86
C PRO A 66 11.73 0.60 -2.29
N ASP A 67 12.44 -0.44 -2.75
CA ASP A 67 12.30 -1.83 -2.26
C ASP A 67 12.33 -1.91 -0.74
N HIS A 68 13.36 -1.37 -0.08
CA HIS A 68 13.52 -1.44 1.38
C HIS A 68 12.37 -0.82 2.19
N ILE A 69 11.62 0.14 1.63
CA ILE A 69 10.44 0.73 2.28
C ILE A 69 9.24 -0.20 2.12
N VAL A 70 9.05 -0.76 0.92
CA VAL A 70 7.96 -1.69 0.63
C VAL A 70 8.17 -3.01 1.39
N ASP A 71 9.40 -3.51 1.45
CA ASP A 71 9.77 -4.71 2.21
C ASP A 71 9.47 -4.52 3.70
N LYS A 72 9.80 -3.34 4.26
CA LYS A 72 9.49 -2.99 5.65
C LYS A 72 7.98 -2.95 5.93
N LEU A 73 7.16 -2.56 4.95
CA LEU A 73 5.71 -2.54 5.09
C LEU A 73 5.09 -3.96 5.03
N LEU A 74 5.71 -4.88 4.31
CA LEU A 74 5.21 -6.24 4.08
C LEU A 74 5.75 -7.28 5.07
N THR A 75 6.67 -6.90 5.97
CA THR A 75 7.27 -7.75 7.01
C THR A 75 6.61 -7.52 8.36
#